data_AF-A0A7Z8ZDU7-F1
#
_entry.id   AF-A0A7Z8ZDU7-F1
#
_cell.length_a   1.000
_cell.length_b   1.000
_cell.length_c   1.000
_cell.angle_alpha   90.00
_cell.angle_beta   90.00
_cell.angle_gamma   90.00
#
_symmetry.space_group_name_H-M   'P 1'
#
loop_
_entity.id
_entity.type
_entity.pdbx_description
1 polymer ?
#
loop_
_entity_poly.entity_id
_entity_poly.type
_entity_poly.pdbx_seq_one_letter_code
_entity_poly.pdbx_strand_id
1 'polypeptide(L)'
;MLCLNLLTIQGPTIYNVSAAACHLLRSERRRTLTVVAAGVGILLAIGGMYEMLIPFLVLLGSIIPPIGGVILADYWFYRGGRYPLLQTARLPRFNWLGLGAYAVGALVAYLSPWIAPLVGISVSALVYIVLTRLSKRQPAADPAAEQ
;
A
#
# COMPACT_ATOMS: atom_id res chain seq x y z
N MET A 1 -35.13 -1.10 -3.98
CA MET A 1 -33.95 -0.66 -4.77
C MET A 1 -32.69 -0.50 -3.92
N LEU A 2 -32.74 0.15 -2.75
CA LEU A 2 -31.54 0.37 -1.91
C LEU A 2 -30.86 -0.91 -1.40
N CYS A 3 -31.62 -1.90 -0.90
CA CYS A 3 -31.04 -3.15 -0.37
C CYS A 3 -30.28 -3.95 -1.43
N LEU A 4 -30.78 -3.97 -2.68
CA LEU A 4 -30.10 -4.64 -3.80
C LEU A 4 -28.76 -3.97 -4.12
N ASN A 5 -28.70 -2.63 -4.11
CA ASN A 5 -27.46 -1.88 -4.31
C ASN A 5 -26.43 -2.18 -3.21
N LEU A 6 -26.86 -2.16 -1.93
CA LEU A 6 -26.01 -2.51 -0.79
C LEU A 6 -25.51 -3.96 -0.88
N LEU A 7 -26.33 -4.91 -1.32
CA LEU A 7 -25.92 -6.30 -1.48
C LEU A 7 -24.90 -6.48 -2.61
N THR A 8 -25.04 -5.75 -3.72
CA THR A 8 -24.12 -5.83 -4.85
C THR A 8 -22.73 -5.28 -4.51
N ILE A 9 -22.61 -4.21 -3.72
CA ILE A 9 -21.30 -3.64 -3.35
C ILE A 9 -20.61 -4.38 -2.19
N GLN A 10 -21.38 -5.03 -1.30
CA GLN A 10 -20.84 -5.73 -0.14
C GLN A 10 -20.10 -7.01 -0.52
N GLY A 11 -20.59 -7.77 -1.50
CA GLY A 11 -19.98 -9.03 -1.94
C GLY A 11 -18.51 -8.90 -2.35
N PRO A 12 -18.16 -8.02 -3.31
CA PRO A 12 -16.77 -7.78 -3.71
C PRO A 12 -15.92 -7.16 -2.59
N THR A 13 -16.50 -6.27 -1.78
CA THR A 13 -15.78 -5.61 -0.68
C THR A 13 -15.33 -6.63 0.36
N ILE A 14 -16.25 -7.49 0.83
CA ILE A 14 -15.93 -8.49 1.84
C ILE A 14 -15.02 -9.59 1.27
N TYR A 15 -15.14 -9.91 -0.02
CA TYR A 15 -14.22 -10.79 -0.74
C TYR A 15 -12.77 -10.27 -0.63
N ASN A 16 -12.55 -9.00 -1.02
CA ASN A 16 -11.22 -8.39 -1.06
C ASN A 16 -10.59 -8.31 0.34
N VAL A 17 -11.37 -7.91 1.36
CA VAL A 17 -10.89 -7.87 2.75
C VAL A 17 -10.53 -9.26 3.26
N SER A 18 -11.36 -10.26 2.96
CA SER A 18 -11.09 -11.65 3.38
C SER A 18 -9.85 -12.22 2.70
N ALA A 19 -9.66 -11.94 1.41
CA ALA A 19 -8.47 -12.37 0.66
C ALA A 19 -7.20 -11.71 1.22
N ALA A 20 -7.23 -10.40 1.49
CA ALA A 20 -6.13 -9.70 2.14
C ALA A 20 -5.81 -10.29 3.53
N ALA A 21 -6.84 -10.60 4.33
CA ALA A 21 -6.67 -11.25 5.63
C ALA A 21 -6.08 -12.67 5.51
N CYS A 22 -6.48 -13.46 4.52
CA CYS A 22 -5.90 -14.77 4.23
C CYS A 22 -4.40 -14.67 3.96
N HIS A 23 -3.98 -13.71 3.13
CA HIS A 23 -2.58 -13.47 2.82
C HIS A 23 -1.78 -12.97 4.03
N LEU A 24 -2.38 -12.09 4.85
CA LEU A 24 -1.73 -11.55 6.04
C LEU A 24 -1.51 -12.63 7.12
N LEU A 25 -2.52 -13.46 7.36
CA LEU A 25 -2.49 -14.51 8.40
C LEU A 25 -1.97 -15.86 7.87
N ARG A 26 -1.63 -15.94 6.58
CA ARG A 26 -1.22 -17.17 5.87
C ARG A 26 -2.18 -18.34 6.16
N SER A 27 -3.48 -18.05 6.13
CA SER A 27 -4.53 -18.99 6.49
C SER A 27 -5.48 -19.25 5.31
N GLU A 28 -5.72 -20.52 5.03
CA GLU A 28 -6.65 -20.99 4.00
C GLU A 28 -8.13 -20.90 4.43
N ARG A 29 -8.40 -20.56 5.71
CA ARG A 29 -9.77 -20.54 6.28
C ARG A 29 -10.54 -19.27 5.93
N ARG A 30 -10.73 -19.03 4.62
CA ARG A 30 -11.40 -17.84 4.08
C ARG A 30 -12.79 -17.58 4.68
N ARG A 31 -13.61 -18.62 4.87
CA ARG A 31 -14.95 -18.49 5.48
C ARG A 31 -14.90 -17.87 6.89
N THR A 32 -13.92 -18.27 7.70
CA THR A 32 -13.77 -17.73 9.07
C THR A 32 -13.36 -16.27 9.01
N LEU A 33 -12.42 -15.93 8.13
CA LEU A 33 -11.93 -14.57 7.96
C LEU A 33 -13.00 -13.63 7.41
N THR A 34 -13.88 -14.11 6.54
CA THR A 34 -15.04 -13.35 6.07
C THR A 34 -16.00 -13.02 7.22
N VAL A 35 -16.32 -14.00 8.09
CA VAL A 35 -17.21 -13.78 9.24
C VAL A 35 -16.58 -12.82 10.25
N VAL A 36 -15.28 -12.97 10.51
CA VAL A 36 -14.54 -12.06 11.40
C VAL A 36 -14.51 -10.64 10.82
N ALA A 37 -14.20 -10.48 9.53
CA ALA A 37 -14.20 -9.18 8.86
C ALA A 37 -15.59 -8.52 8.87
N ALA A 38 -16.66 -9.29 8.65
CA ALA A 38 -18.03 -8.81 8.80
C ALA A 38 -18.30 -8.31 10.24
N GLY A 39 -17.91 -9.11 11.24
CA GLY A 39 -18.06 -8.75 12.65
C GLY A 39 -17.34 -7.45 13.00
N VAL A 40 -16.08 -7.30 12.58
CA VAL A 40 -15.30 -6.06 12.78
C VAL A 40 -15.97 -4.87 12.11
N GLY A 41 -16.48 -5.04 10.88
CA GLY A 41 -17.22 -3.99 10.18
C GLY A 41 -18.49 -3.55 10.92
N ILE A 42 -19.26 -4.51 11.45
CA ILE A 42 -20.47 -4.23 12.24
C ILE A 42 -20.11 -3.49 13.53
N LEU A 43 -19.05 -3.91 14.23
CA LEU A 43 -18.59 -3.23 15.45
C LEU A 43 -18.15 -1.79 15.17
N LEU A 44 -17.41 -1.55 14.08
CA LEU A 44 -17.03 -0.21 13.64
C LEU A 44 -18.24 0.64 13.26
N ALA A 45 -19.23 0.04 12.60
CA ALA A 45 -20.47 0.73 12.24
C ALA A 45 -21.25 1.18 13.50
N ILE A 46 -21.37 0.31 14.50
CA ILE A 46 -21.99 0.64 15.79
C ILE A 46 -21.16 1.70 16.53
N GLY A 47 -19.83 1.65 16.40
CA GLY A 47 -18.90 2.62 16.98
C GLY A 47 -18.94 4.03 16.36
N GLY A 48 -19.88 4.33 15.47
CA GLY A 48 -20.08 5.68 14.94
C GLY A 48 -19.15 6.06 13.78
N MET A 49 -18.74 5.08 12.96
CA MET A 49 -17.89 5.34 11.78
C MET A 49 -18.44 6.45 10.86
N TYR A 50 -19.76 6.65 10.83
CA TYR A 50 -20.39 7.75 10.10
C TYR A 50 -19.84 9.14 10.48
N GLU A 51 -19.67 9.42 11.77
CA GLU A 51 -19.08 10.69 12.26
C GLU A 51 -17.59 10.79 11.95
N MET A 52 -16.91 9.65 11.83
CA MET A 52 -15.50 9.55 11.50
C MET A 52 -15.23 9.37 9.99
N LEU A 53 -16.24 9.51 9.13
CA LEU A 53 -16.08 9.23 7.70
C LEU A 53 -15.04 10.15 7.05
N ILE A 54 -15.10 11.46 7.34
CA ILE A 54 -14.16 12.44 6.78
C ILE A 54 -12.71 12.13 7.19
N PRO A 55 -12.35 12.01 8.49
CA PRO A 55 -10.99 11.69 8.87
C PRO A 55 -10.53 10.31 8.37
N PHE A 56 -11.45 9.34 8.26
CA PHE A 56 -11.15 8.04 7.66
C PHE A 56 -10.80 8.14 6.17
N LEU A 57 -11.53 8.95 5.39
CA LEU A 57 -11.22 9.20 3.98
C LEU A 57 -9.88 9.93 3.81
N VAL A 58 -9.56 10.88 4.68
CA VAL A 58 -8.24 11.56 4.68
C VAL A 58 -7.12 10.56 4.97
N LEU A 59 -7.29 9.70 5.97
CA LEU A 59 -6.32 8.66 6.31
C LEU A 59 -6.10 7.66 5.17
N LEU A 60 -7.20 7.18 4.55
CA LEU A 60 -7.10 6.30 3.38
C LEU A 60 -6.43 7.00 2.20
N GLY A 61 -6.75 8.27 1.97
CA GLY A 61 -6.16 9.10 0.93
C GLY A 61 -4.69 9.45 1.16
N SER A 62 -4.19 9.42 2.40
CA SER A 62 -2.78 9.63 2.69
C SER A 62 -1.97 8.33 2.65
N ILE A 63 -2.60 7.17 2.83
CA ILE A 63 -1.91 5.86 2.93
C ILE A 63 -1.93 5.11 1.59
N ILE A 64 -3.08 5.02 0.92
CA ILE A 64 -3.21 4.18 -0.29
C ILE A 64 -2.42 4.76 -1.48
N PRO A 65 -2.51 6.05 -1.80
CA PRO A 65 -1.90 6.62 -3.01
C PRO A 65 -0.35 6.60 -3.03
N PRO A 66 0.38 6.87 -1.93
CA PRO A 66 1.84 6.77 -1.92
C PRO A 66 2.38 5.41 -2.36
N ILE A 67 1.68 4.31 -2.06
CA ILE A 67 2.06 2.96 -2.50
C ILE A 67 2.06 2.91 -4.03
N GLY A 68 1.01 3.46 -4.65
CA GLY A 68 0.92 3.60 -6.11
C GLY A 68 2.05 4.44 -6.69
N GLY A 69 2.43 5.54 -6.04
CA GLY A 69 3.55 6.39 -6.47
C GLY A 69 4.90 5.65 -6.48
N VAL A 70 5.19 4.83 -5.47
CA VAL A 70 6.42 4.00 -5.44
C VAL A 70 6.40 2.95 -6.55
N ILE A 71 5.26 2.28 -6.75
CA ILE A 71 5.13 1.26 -7.80
C ILE A 71 5.30 1.88 -9.20
N LEU A 72 4.66 3.03 -9.45
CA LEU A 72 4.78 3.77 -10.71
C LEU A 72 6.23 4.19 -10.98
N ALA A 73 6.91 4.70 -9.96
CA ALA A 73 8.31 5.10 -10.05
C ALA A 73 9.23 3.89 -10.33
N ASP A 74 9.01 2.76 -9.67
CA ASP A 74 9.75 1.51 -9.94
C ASP A 74 9.54 1.04 -11.37
N TYR A 75 8.29 1.00 -11.82
CA TYR A 75 7.97 0.51 -13.16
C TYR A 75 8.58 1.37 -14.26
N TRP A 76 8.35 2.69 -14.20
CA TRP A 76 8.72 3.59 -15.30
C TRP A 76 10.20 3.98 -15.26
N PHE A 77 10.73 4.33 -14.08
CA PHE A 77 12.09 4.87 -13.95
C PHE A 77 13.14 3.81 -13.65
N TYR A 78 12.82 2.79 -12.83
CA TYR A 78 13.81 1.78 -12.46
C TYR A 78 13.88 0.64 -13.49
N ARG A 79 12.71 0.17 -13.96
CA ARG A 79 12.60 -0.97 -14.89
C ARG A 79 12.30 -0.60 -16.33
N GLY A 80 12.14 0.69 -16.64
CA GLY A 80 11.94 1.18 -18.01
C GLY A 80 10.71 0.59 -18.70
N GLY A 81 9.63 0.33 -17.94
CA GLY A 81 8.38 -0.21 -18.47
C GLY A 81 8.36 -1.73 -18.71
N ARG A 82 9.40 -2.48 -18.31
CA ARG A 82 9.46 -3.94 -18.49
C ARG A 82 9.59 -4.66 -17.16
N TYR A 83 8.49 -5.19 -16.65
CA TYR A 83 8.54 -6.17 -15.55
C TYR A 83 8.86 -7.56 -16.12
N PRO A 84 9.85 -8.28 -15.57
CA PRO A 84 10.05 -9.68 -15.90
C PRO A 84 8.85 -10.51 -15.45
N LEU A 85 8.60 -11.63 -16.13
CA LEU A 85 7.55 -12.57 -15.78
C LEU A 85 7.69 -12.99 -14.31
N LEU A 86 6.57 -13.11 -13.60
CA LEU A 86 6.54 -13.49 -12.17
C LEU A 86 7.32 -14.79 -11.88
N GLN A 87 7.39 -15.70 -12.86
CA GLN A 87 8.11 -16.97 -12.77
C GLN A 87 9.64 -16.83 -12.77
N THR A 88 10.18 -15.76 -13.36
CA THR A 88 11.63 -15.51 -13.46
C THR A 88 12.09 -14.33 -12.60
N ALA A 89 11.15 -13.59 -12.01
CA ALA A 89 11.45 -12.45 -11.18
C ALA A 89 12.01 -12.88 -9.80
N ARG A 90 13.30 -12.63 -9.57
CA ARG A 90 13.86 -12.66 -8.21
C ARG A 90 13.51 -11.35 -7.50
N LEU A 91 12.42 -11.34 -6.75
CA LEU A 91 12.08 -10.22 -5.89
C LEU A 91 12.80 -10.36 -4.53
N PRO A 92 13.51 -9.32 -4.06
CA PRO A 92 13.99 -9.30 -2.68
C PRO A 92 12.79 -9.37 -1.72
N ARG A 93 12.97 -10.06 -0.59
CA ARG A 93 11.90 -10.25 0.41
C ARG A 93 11.30 -8.93 0.90
N PHE A 94 12.12 -7.89 1.02
CA PHE A 94 11.70 -6.54 1.41
C PHE A 94 12.48 -5.50 0.59
N ASN A 95 11.75 -4.61 -0.09
CA ASN A 95 12.34 -3.43 -0.73
C ASN A 95 12.32 -2.26 0.26
N TRP A 96 13.34 -2.18 1.12
CA TRP A 96 13.45 -1.15 2.16
C TRP A 96 13.46 0.27 1.58
N LEU A 97 14.05 0.46 0.39
CA LEU A 97 14.04 1.76 -0.30
C LEU A 97 12.61 2.17 -0.69
N GLY A 98 11.82 1.22 -1.19
CA GLY A 98 10.40 1.43 -1.50
C GLY A 98 9.56 1.70 -0.27
N LEU A 99 9.79 0.95 0.81
CA LEU A 99 9.08 1.13 2.08
C LEU A 99 9.40 2.47 2.73
N GLY A 100 10.66 2.90 2.69
CA GLY A 100 11.09 4.23 3.16
C GLY A 100 10.46 5.36 2.34
N ALA A 101 10.48 5.26 1.01
CA ALA A 101 9.85 6.24 0.13
C ALA A 101 8.33 6.34 0.36
N TYR A 102 7.68 5.20 0.57
CA TYR A 102 6.28 5.12 0.95
C TYR A 102 6.01 5.81 2.29
N ALA A 103 6.79 5.51 3.32
CA ALA A 103 6.60 6.09 4.66
C ALA A 103 6.75 7.62 4.64
N VAL A 104 7.76 8.14 3.93
CA VAL A 104 7.95 9.59 3.74
C VAL A 104 6.78 10.19 2.96
N GLY A 105 6.36 9.56 1.86
CA GLY A 105 5.22 10.03 1.06
C GLY A 105 3.91 10.07 1.86
N ALA A 106 3.64 9.04 2.67
CA ALA A 106 2.44 8.97 3.52
C ALA A 106 2.46 10.03 4.63
N LEU A 107 3.62 10.25 5.26
CA LEU A 107 3.77 11.27 6.30
C LEU A 107 3.57 12.68 5.72
N VAL A 108 4.20 12.98 4.59
CA VAL A 108 4.05 14.28 3.92
C VAL A 108 2.63 14.47 3.40
N ALA A 109 1.98 13.41 2.89
CA ALA A 109 0.57 13.47 2.49
C ALA A 109 -0.37 13.77 3.66
N TYR A 110 -0.10 13.20 4.84
CA TYR A 110 -0.92 13.42 6.02
C TYR A 110 -0.75 14.83 6.62
N LEU A 111 0.47 15.36 6.59
CA LEU A 111 0.78 16.70 7.12
C LEU A 111 0.50 17.83 6.12
N SER A 112 0.26 17.50 4.84
CA SER A 112 0.06 18.50 3.81
C SER A 112 -1.36 19.08 3.85
N PRO A 113 -1.53 20.41 3.75
CA PRO A 113 -2.84 21.05 3.64
C PRO A 113 -3.46 20.90 2.23
N TRP A 114 -2.73 20.32 1.29
CA TRP A 114 -3.18 20.05 -0.08
C TRP A 114 -3.89 18.70 -0.21
N ILE A 115 -4.33 18.37 -1.42
CA ILE A 115 -4.97 17.10 -1.74
C ILE A 115 -4.01 15.94 -1.43
N ALA A 116 -4.22 15.26 -0.30
CA ALA A 116 -3.34 14.23 0.25
C ALA A 116 -2.93 13.15 -0.78
N PRO A 117 -3.84 12.61 -1.62
CA PRO A 117 -3.46 11.65 -2.67
C PRO A 117 -2.41 12.16 -3.65
N LEU A 118 -2.53 13.41 -4.11
CA LEU A 118 -1.62 13.98 -5.12
C LEU A 118 -0.22 14.14 -4.52
N VAL A 119 -0.14 14.75 -3.34
CA VAL A 119 1.13 14.94 -2.62
C VAL A 119 1.78 13.60 -2.30
N GLY A 120 0.99 12.63 -1.84
CA GLY A 120 1.46 11.29 -1.51
C GLY A 120 2.10 10.57 -2.70
N ILE A 121 1.45 10.60 -3.88
CA ILE A 121 1.98 9.99 -5.11
C ILE A 121 3.27 10.72 -5.54
N SER A 122 3.26 12.04 -5.58
CA SER A 122 4.40 12.83 -6.09
C SER A 122 5.63 12.67 -5.20
N VAL A 123 5.45 12.78 -3.88
CA VAL A 123 6.55 12.70 -2.91
C VAL A 123 7.11 11.28 -2.85
N SER A 124 6.25 10.26 -2.78
CA SER A 124 6.74 8.88 -2.72
C SER A 124 7.48 8.48 -4.00
N ALA A 125 7.00 8.90 -5.17
CA ALA A 125 7.67 8.68 -6.45
C ALA A 125 9.04 9.37 -6.50
N LEU A 126 9.10 10.66 -6.13
CA LEU A 126 10.34 11.43 -6.14
C LEU A 126 11.38 10.84 -5.17
N VAL A 127 10.98 10.54 -3.94
CA VAL A 127 11.87 9.95 -2.92
C VAL A 127 12.37 8.59 -3.39
N TYR A 128 11.51 7.76 -3.98
CA TYR A 128 11.95 6.46 -4.51
C TYR A 128 12.98 6.61 -5.64
N ILE A 129 12.78 7.55 -6.57
CA ILE A 129 13.73 7.83 -7.64
C ILE A 129 15.07 8.30 -7.07
N VAL A 130 15.05 9.23 -6.13
CA VAL A 130 16.28 9.76 -5.50
C VAL A 130 17.01 8.65 -4.76
N LEU A 131 16.32 7.88 -3.91
CA LEU A 131 16.92 6.78 -3.15
C LEU A 131 17.52 5.70 -4.05
N THR A 132 16.80 5.28 -5.10
CA THR A 132 17.31 4.27 -6.03
C THR A 132 18.48 4.78 -6.88
N ARG A 133 18.49 6.08 -7.24
CA ARG A 133 19.64 6.71 -7.93
C ARG A 133 20.87 6.82 -7.03
N LEU A 134 20.69 7.14 -5.76
CA LEU A 134 21.77 7.21 -4.76
C LEU A 134 22.31 5.83 -4.41
N SER A 135 21.46 4.81 -4.27
CA SER A 135 21.90 3.43 -4.05
C SER A 135 22.65 2.85 -5.24
N LYS A 136 22.28 3.20 -6.49
CA LYS A 136 23.08 2.85 -7.68
C LYS A 136 24.46 3.53 -7.71
N ARG A 137 24.64 4.63 -6.95
CA ARG A 137 25.93 5.33 -6.76
C ARG A 137 26.76 4.81 -5.60
N GLN A 138 26.29 3.82 -4.84
CA GLN A 138 27.19 3.01 -4.01
C GLN A 138 27.72 1.88 -4.91
N PRO A 139 28.88 2.05 -5.58
CA PRO A 139 29.67 0.87 -5.92
C PRO A 139 29.91 0.14 -4.61
N ALA A 140 29.90 -1.20 -4.68
CA ALA A 140 30.20 -2.08 -3.58
C ALA A 140 31.11 -1.40 -2.54
N ALA A 141 30.56 -1.11 -1.36
CA ALA A 141 31.41 -1.01 -0.20
C ALA A 141 32.00 -2.42 -0.06
N ASP A 142 33.20 -2.59 -0.60
CA ASP A 142 34.06 -3.72 -0.33
C ASP A 142 33.99 -4.01 1.16
N PRO A 143 33.65 -5.24 1.59
CA PRO A 143 34.18 -5.73 2.86
C PRO A 143 35.67 -6.01 2.64
N ALA A 144 36.45 -4.94 2.51
CA ALA A 144 37.88 -5.00 2.65
C ALA A 144 38.17 -5.06 4.16
N ALA A 145 38.67 -6.23 4.57
CA ALA A 145 39.58 -6.43 5.69
C ALA A 145 39.07 -6.10 7.10
N GLU A 146 38.57 -7.12 7.79
CA GLU A 146 38.94 -7.47 9.18
C GLU A 146 38.96 -9.01 9.22
N GLN A 147 40.14 -9.61 8.97
CA GLN A 147 41.04 -10.21 9.97
C GLN A 147 40.43 -11.40 10.73
#